data_AF-A0A9P1FJE6-F1
#
_entry.id   AF-A0A9P1FJE6-F1
#
_cell.length_a   1.000
_cell.length_b   1.000
_cell.length_c   1.000
_cell.angle_alpha   90.00
_cell.angle_beta   90.00
_cell.angle_gamma   90.00
#
_symmetry.space_group_name_H-M   'P 1'
#
loop_
_entity.id
_entity.type
_entity.pdbx_description
1 polymer ?
#
loop_
_entity_poly.entity_id
_entity_poly.type
_entity_poly.pdbx_seq_one_letter_code
_entity_poly.pdbx_strand_id
1 'polypeptide(L)'
;VSQEQLDNARKVWQQLLGKSHHVRVYIAYSDFEAVTCQSMEKAREALDDGQKHFKVENRNEERAMLLEHLLKLEREHGDDTSIEAAEKRQPKREKKRRVIPGGEGEDGQEAYEEYMDYAFPEDNKEQQNLKILEMARMWKKRKIESSQ
;
A
#
# COMPACT_ATOMS: atom_id res chain seq x y z
N VAL A 1 -30.13 -8.51 9.03
CA VAL A 1 -29.96 -8.23 7.57
C VAL A 1 -29.90 -9.58 6.87
N SER A 2 -30.64 -9.78 5.77
CA SER A 2 -30.56 -11.06 5.04
C SER A 2 -29.27 -11.13 4.22
N GLN A 3 -28.79 -12.35 3.95
CA GLN A 3 -27.57 -12.55 3.14
C GLN A 3 -27.68 -11.88 1.76
N GLU A 4 -28.86 -11.96 1.14
CA GLU A 4 -29.15 -11.32 -0.15
C GLU A 4 -29.02 -9.80 -0.11
N GLN A 5 -29.44 -9.15 0.99
CA GLN A 5 -29.29 -7.70 1.15
C GLN A 5 -27.81 -7.30 1.26
N LEU A 6 -26.98 -8.11 1.95
CA LEU A 6 -25.54 -7.89 2.05
C LEU A 6 -24.86 -8.06 0.68
N ASP A 7 -25.26 -9.07 -0.10
CA ASP A 7 -24.68 -9.30 -1.42
C ASP A 7 -25.07 -8.22 -2.43
N ASN A 8 -26.29 -7.68 -2.34
CA ASN A 8 -26.68 -6.51 -3.14
C ASN A 8 -25.91 -5.25 -2.71
N ALA A 9 -25.70 -5.04 -1.40
CA ALA A 9 -24.87 -3.93 -0.92
C ALA A 9 -23.41 -4.03 -1.41
N ARG A 10 -22.82 -5.23 -1.41
CA ARG A 10 -21.48 -5.47 -1.96
C ARG A 10 -21.35 -5.06 -3.43
N LYS A 11 -22.35 -5.38 -4.26
CA LYS A 11 -22.35 -4.97 -5.67
C LYS A 11 -22.29 -3.46 -5.82
N VAL A 12 -23.04 -2.72 -4.98
CA VAL A 12 -23.02 -1.24 -5.00
C VAL A 12 -21.66 -0.72 -4.58
N TRP A 13 -21.05 -1.29 -3.53
CA TRP A 13 -19.70 -0.92 -3.12
C TRP A 13 -18.65 -1.18 -4.19
N GLN A 14 -18.70 -2.33 -4.86
CA GLN A 14 -17.79 -2.66 -5.96
C GLN A 14 -17.95 -1.68 -7.14
N GLN A 15 -19.18 -1.31 -7.48
CA GLN A 15 -19.44 -0.28 -8.49
C GLN A 15 -18.90 1.09 -8.07
N LEU A 16 -19.00 1.43 -6.79
CA LEU A 16 -18.47 2.69 -6.26
C LEU A 16 -16.95 2.70 -6.33
N LEU A 17 -16.28 1.64 -5.89
CA LEU A 17 -14.82 1.50 -5.97
C LEU A 17 -14.30 1.60 -7.41
N GLY A 18 -15.03 1.05 -8.38
CA GLY A 18 -14.68 1.18 -9.80
C GLY A 18 -14.87 2.59 -10.38
N LYS A 19 -15.61 3.47 -9.70
CA LYS A 19 -15.87 4.86 -10.12
C LYS A 19 -15.05 5.88 -9.34
N SER A 20 -14.88 5.67 -8.03
CA SER A 20 -14.16 6.56 -7.13
C SER A 20 -13.07 5.81 -6.38
N HIS A 21 -11.84 6.01 -6.85
CA HIS A 21 -10.62 5.49 -6.23
C HIS A 21 -10.15 6.38 -5.06
N HIS A 22 -11.07 6.64 -4.13
CA HIS A 22 -10.79 7.47 -2.97
C HIS A 22 -10.56 6.58 -1.74
N VAL A 23 -9.50 6.84 -0.97
CA VAL A 23 -9.09 6.02 0.20
C VAL A 23 -10.23 5.79 1.20
N ARG A 24 -11.04 6.82 1.48
CA ARG A 24 -12.21 6.72 2.35
C ARG A 24 -13.28 5.72 1.89
N VAL A 25 -13.38 5.43 0.59
CA VAL A 25 -14.34 4.45 0.07
C VAL A 25 -13.87 3.04 0.42
N TYR A 26 -12.57 2.76 0.27
CA TYR A 26 -11.97 1.50 0.70
C TYR A 26 -12.12 1.29 2.21
N ILE A 27 -11.82 2.32 3.01
CA ILE A 27 -12.00 2.29 4.49
C ILE A 27 -13.47 2.02 4.86
N ALA A 28 -14.42 2.76 4.27
CA ALA A 28 -15.83 2.56 4.58
C ALA A 28 -16.34 1.17 4.15
N TYR A 29 -15.83 0.64 3.03
CA TYR A 29 -16.18 -0.70 2.58
C TYR A 29 -15.57 -1.79 3.48
N SER A 30 -14.33 -1.63 3.94
CA SER A 30 -13.72 -2.55 4.90
C SER A 30 -14.43 -2.53 6.25
N ASP A 31 -14.83 -1.36 6.74
CA ASP A 31 -15.67 -1.24 7.95
C ASP A 31 -17.02 -1.95 7.77
N PHE A 32 -17.66 -1.80 6.60
CA PHE A 32 -18.90 -2.51 6.28
C PHE A 32 -18.69 -4.03 6.31
N GLU A 33 -17.64 -4.56 5.69
CA GLU A 33 -17.37 -6.00 5.70
C GLU A 33 -17.00 -6.52 7.11
N ALA A 34 -16.16 -5.81 7.85
CA ALA A 34 -15.71 -6.22 9.18
C ALA A 34 -16.83 -6.13 10.22
N VAL A 35 -17.58 -5.02 10.26
CA VAL A 35 -18.57 -4.77 11.32
C VAL A 35 -19.95 -5.32 10.97
N THR A 36 -20.41 -5.09 9.72
CA THR A 36 -21.79 -5.46 9.33
C THR A 36 -21.87 -6.89 8.82
N CYS A 37 -20.92 -7.30 7.98
CA CYS A 37 -20.87 -8.66 7.43
C CYS A 37 -20.08 -9.63 8.32
N GLN A 38 -19.41 -9.15 9.36
CA GLN A 38 -18.56 -9.94 10.28
C GLN A 38 -17.53 -10.79 9.53
N SER A 39 -17.00 -10.27 8.41
CA SER A 39 -16.07 -10.96 7.53
C SER A 39 -14.77 -10.18 7.45
N MET A 40 -13.84 -10.51 8.36
CA MET A 40 -12.48 -9.95 8.34
C MET A 40 -11.72 -10.33 7.07
N GLU A 41 -11.97 -11.50 6.50
CA GLU A 41 -11.35 -11.93 5.25
C GLU A 41 -11.66 -10.96 4.09
N LYS A 42 -12.94 -10.59 3.93
CA LYS A 42 -13.35 -9.64 2.88
C LYS A 42 -12.89 -8.22 3.16
N ALA A 43 -12.85 -7.82 4.43
CA ALA A 43 -12.30 -6.52 4.82
C ALA A 43 -10.80 -6.42 4.46
N ARG A 44 -10.02 -7.49 4.71
CA ARG A 44 -8.60 -7.57 4.31
C ARG A 44 -8.44 -7.51 2.80
N GLU A 45 -9.25 -8.27 2.05
CA GLU A 45 -9.23 -8.27 0.59
C GLU A 45 -9.49 -6.87 0.02
N ALA A 46 -10.51 -6.17 0.54
CA ALA A 46 -10.82 -4.80 0.13
C ALA A 46 -9.64 -3.83 0.36
N LEU A 47 -8.99 -3.92 1.52
CA LEU A 47 -7.83 -3.07 1.85
C LEU A 47 -6.60 -3.42 1.00
N ASP A 48 -6.34 -4.70 0.74
CA ASP A 48 -5.25 -5.15 -0.12
C ASP A 48 -5.46 -4.73 -1.59
N ASP A 49 -6.69 -4.71 -2.08
CA ASP A 49 -6.99 -4.18 -3.40
C ASP A 49 -6.77 -2.67 -3.48
N GLY A 50 -7.12 -1.94 -2.43
CA GLY A 50 -6.76 -0.53 -2.28
C GLY A 50 -5.24 -0.31 -2.25
N GLN A 51 -4.49 -1.16 -1.54
CA GLN A 51 -3.02 -1.13 -1.51
C GLN A 51 -2.42 -1.27 -2.91
N LYS A 52 -2.87 -2.28 -3.67
CA LYS A 52 -2.39 -2.53 -5.03
C LYS A 52 -2.68 -1.34 -5.94
N HIS A 53 -3.89 -0.79 -5.85
CA HIS A 53 -4.30 0.34 -6.67
C HIS A 53 -3.44 1.58 -6.38
N PHE A 54 -3.32 2.00 -5.11
CA PHE A 54 -2.53 3.19 -4.75
C PHE A 54 -1.01 2.98 -4.92
N LYS A 55 -0.52 1.73 -4.89
CA LYS A 55 0.88 1.42 -5.26
C LYS A 55 1.14 1.73 -6.73
N VAL A 56 0.21 1.38 -7.64
CA VAL A 56 0.32 1.70 -9.07
C VAL A 56 0.25 3.21 -9.32
N GLU A 57 -0.60 3.93 -8.58
CA GLU A 57 -0.71 5.40 -8.68
C GLU A 57 0.41 6.16 -7.93
N ASN A 58 1.32 5.47 -7.25
CA ASN A 58 2.38 6.04 -6.40
C ASN A 58 1.84 6.98 -5.29
N ARG A 59 0.68 6.64 -4.74
CA ARG A 59 -0.05 7.39 -3.70
C ARG A 59 0.24 6.82 -2.32
N ASN A 60 1.43 7.13 -1.82
CA ASN A 60 2.00 6.51 -0.62
C ASN A 60 1.29 6.91 0.68
N GLU A 61 0.73 8.13 0.76
CA GLU A 61 -0.01 8.57 1.94
C GLU A 61 -1.29 7.75 2.11
N GLU A 62 -2.04 7.54 1.03
CA GLU A 62 -3.26 6.72 1.04
C GLU A 62 -2.96 5.25 1.35
N ARG A 63 -1.84 4.71 0.84
CA ARG A 63 -1.37 3.38 1.23
C ARG A 63 -1.10 3.30 2.74
N ALA A 64 -0.48 4.33 3.32
CA ALA A 64 -0.24 4.36 4.75
C ALA A 64 -1.55 4.40 5.55
N MET A 65 -2.52 5.21 5.14
CA MET A 65 -3.85 5.29 5.77
C MET A 65 -4.59 3.94 5.74
N LEU A 66 -4.54 3.21 4.63
CA LEU A 66 -5.17 1.89 4.52
C LEU A 66 -4.51 0.86 5.45
N LEU A 67 -3.19 0.86 5.59
CA LEU A 67 -2.48 -0.06 6.49
C LEU A 67 -2.73 0.29 7.97
N GLU A 68 -2.76 1.58 8.30
CA GLU A 68 -3.12 2.03 9.64
C GLU A 68 -4.55 1.57 10.00
N HIS A 69 -5.48 1.71 9.06
CA HIS A 69 -6.85 1.24 9.23
C HIS A 69 -6.94 -0.29 9.34
N LEU A 70 -6.16 -1.04 8.56
CA LEU A 70 -6.07 -2.50 8.69
C LEU A 70 -5.66 -2.88 10.12
N LEU A 71 -4.59 -2.29 10.64
CA LEU A 71 -4.12 -2.58 12.00
C LEU A 71 -5.19 -2.26 13.05
N LYS A 72 -5.94 -1.17 12.88
CA LYS A 72 -7.07 -0.84 13.74
C LYS A 72 -8.14 -1.95 13.70
N LEU A 73 -8.55 -2.38 12.51
CA LEU A 73 -9.55 -3.45 12.37
C LEU A 73 -9.07 -4.78 12.96
N GLU A 74 -7.81 -5.15 12.74
CA GLU A 74 -7.24 -6.38 13.33
C GLU A 74 -7.22 -6.31 14.86
N ARG A 75 -6.93 -5.16 15.46
CA ARG A 75 -6.98 -5.00 16.92
C ARG A 75 -8.39 -5.08 17.49
N GLU A 76 -9.40 -4.67 16.72
CA GLU A 76 -10.80 -4.67 17.17
C GLU A 76 -11.51 -6.00 16.93
N HIS A 77 -11.20 -6.70 15.84
CA HIS A 77 -11.97 -7.87 15.34
C HIS A 77 -11.10 -9.07 14.94
N GLY A 78 -9.78 -8.92 14.91
CA GLY A 78 -8.82 -9.95 14.50
C GLY A 78 -8.29 -10.81 15.65
N ASP A 79 -7.18 -11.51 15.38
CA ASP A 79 -6.47 -12.35 16.33
C ASP A 79 -5.03 -11.86 16.52
N ASP A 80 -4.34 -12.37 17.55
CA ASP A 80 -2.97 -11.94 17.86
C ASP A 80 -2.01 -12.13 16.67
N THR A 81 -2.22 -13.18 15.87
CA THR A 81 -1.37 -13.44 14.71
C THR A 81 -1.59 -12.44 13.57
N SER A 82 -2.83 -12.05 13.32
CA SER A 82 -3.20 -11.10 12.30
C SER A 82 -2.81 -9.67 12.70
N ILE A 83 -2.91 -9.34 14.00
CA ILE A 83 -2.40 -8.09 14.56
C ILE A 83 -0.89 -7.99 14.34
N GLU A 84 -0.12 -9.01 14.74
CA GLU A 84 1.34 -9.00 14.56
C GLU A 84 1.73 -8.88 13.07
N ALA A 85 1.00 -9.56 12.19
CA ALA A 85 1.20 -9.44 10.75
C ALA A 85 0.91 -8.02 10.24
N ALA A 86 -0.18 -7.38 10.68
CA ALA A 86 -0.52 -6.01 10.28
C ALA A 86 0.46 -4.97 10.83
N GLU A 87 1.02 -5.18 12.03
CA GLU A 87 2.06 -4.32 12.60
C GLU A 87 3.34 -4.37 11.78
N LYS A 88 3.77 -5.57 11.35
CA LYS A 88 4.97 -5.75 10.50
C LYS A 88 4.82 -5.13 9.12
N ARG A 89 3.59 -4.91 8.64
CA ARG A 89 3.30 -4.28 7.34
C ARG A 89 3.33 -2.75 7.41
N GLN A 90 3.27 -2.14 8.59
CA GLN A 90 3.17 -0.67 8.72
C GLN A 90 4.35 0.06 8.06
N PRO A 91 4.09 1.15 7.33
CA PRO A 91 5.15 1.94 6.73
C PRO A 91 5.89 2.77 7.77
N LYS A 92 7.16 3.08 7.49
CA LYS A 92 7.91 4.06 8.25
C LYS A 92 7.78 5.44 7.59
N ARG A 93 7.39 6.44 8.37
CA ARG A 93 7.31 7.82 7.90
C ARG A 93 8.68 8.49 7.95
N GLU A 94 9.16 8.95 6.81
CA GLU A 94 10.46 9.61 6.65
C GLU A 94 10.26 11.03 6.13
N LYS A 95 11.04 11.99 6.66
CA LYS A 95 11.05 13.35 6.11
C LYS A 95 12.13 13.42 5.03
N LYS A 96 11.75 13.74 3.80
CA LYS A 96 12.69 13.93 2.70
C LYS A 96 12.64 15.37 2.19
N ARG A 97 13.76 15.79 1.59
CA ARG A 97 13.93 17.10 0.96
C ARG A 97 14.15 16.88 -0.54
N ARG A 98 13.32 17.47 -1.39
CA ARG A 98 13.59 17.56 -2.83
C ARG A 98 13.96 18.99 -3.20
N VAL A 99 14.89 19.13 -4.13
CA VAL A 99 15.15 20.42 -4.77
C VAL A 99 13.93 20.79 -5.62
N ILE A 100 13.48 22.04 -5.53
CA ILE A 100 12.46 22.63 -6.38
C ILE A 100 13.17 23.16 -7.63
N PRO A 101 12.94 22.59 -8.82
CA PRO A 101 13.55 23.09 -10.04
C PRO A 101 13.07 24.52 -10.33
N GLY A 102 14.00 25.48 -10.35
CA GLY A 102 13.70 26.88 -10.63
C GLY A 102 13.13 27.68 -9.44
N GLY A 103 13.12 27.13 -8.23
CA GLY A 103 12.81 27.89 -7.02
C GLY A 103 14.05 28.62 -6.50
N GLU A 104 13.95 29.92 -6.30
CA GLU A 104 14.98 30.72 -5.60
C GLU A 104 14.76 30.61 -4.10
N GLY A 105 15.74 30.03 -3.39
CA GLY A 105 15.80 30.05 -1.93
C GLY A 105 16.18 31.44 -1.43
N GLU A 106 15.96 31.68 -0.13
CA GLU A 106 16.10 32.99 0.53
C GLU A 106 17.49 33.64 0.34
N ASP A 107 18.53 32.84 0.10
CA ASP A 107 19.93 33.26 -0.08
C ASP A 107 20.49 33.03 -1.51
N GLY A 108 19.64 32.87 -2.53
CA GLY A 108 20.08 32.56 -3.90
C GLY A 108 20.57 31.11 -4.10
N GLN A 109 20.29 30.24 -3.13
CA GLN A 109 20.50 28.79 -3.20
C GLN A 109 19.27 28.10 -3.79
N GLU A 110 19.42 26.84 -4.21
CA GLU A 110 18.31 26.03 -4.69
C GLU A 110 17.21 25.92 -3.60
N ALA A 111 15.95 26.23 -3.94
CA ALA A 111 14.84 26.04 -3.01
C ALA A 111 14.58 24.54 -2.77
N TYR A 112 14.27 24.16 -1.53
CA TYR A 112 13.92 22.78 -1.17
C TYR A 112 12.47 22.69 -0.68
N GLU A 113 11.78 21.61 -1.05
CA GLU A 113 10.47 21.26 -0.49
C GLU A 113 10.62 20.04 0.42
N GLU A 114 10.20 20.20 1.68
CA GLU A 114 10.08 19.07 2.63
C GLU A 114 8.80 18.30 2.30
N TYR A 115 8.93 17.03 1.95
CA TYR A 115 7.82 16.13 1.71
C TYR A 115 7.90 14.91 2.64
N MET A 116 6.74 14.40 3.05
CA MET A 116 6.67 13.15 3.79
C MET A 116 6.76 12.00 2.79
N ASP A 117 7.70 11.09 3.02
CA ASP A 117 7.82 9.85 2.28
C ASP A 117 7.50 8.67 3.20
N TYR A 118 7.11 7.55 2.60
CA TYR A 118 6.74 6.33 3.32
C TYR A 118 7.56 5.16 2.81
N ALA A 119 8.33 4.54 3.71
CA ALA A 119 9.07 3.33 3.42
C ALA A 119 8.24 2.10 3.83
N PHE A 120 7.75 1.35 2.84
CA PHE A 120 6.97 0.13 3.04
C PHE A 120 7.89 -1.09 3.21
N PRO A 121 7.74 -1.90 4.28
CA PRO A 121 8.56 -3.09 4.50
C PRO A 121 8.51 -4.11 3.34
N GLU A 122 7.36 -4.24 2.68
CA GLU A 122 7.16 -5.18 1.56
C GLU A 122 7.89 -4.73 0.29
N ASP A 123 7.88 -3.43 -0.01
CA ASP A 123 8.50 -2.87 -1.22
C ASP A 123 10.04 -3.03 -1.18
N ASN A 124 10.64 -2.93 0.01
CA ASN A 124 12.08 -3.17 0.20
C ASN A 124 12.48 -4.63 -0.14
N LYS A 125 11.65 -5.61 0.21
CA LYS A 125 11.91 -7.03 -0.12
C LYS A 125 11.82 -7.27 -1.63
N GLU A 126 10.85 -6.66 -2.29
CA GLU A 126 10.67 -6.77 -3.75
C GLU A 126 11.89 -6.20 -4.50
N GLN A 127 12.38 -5.03 -4.09
CA GLN A 127 13.59 -4.42 -4.68
C GLN A 127 14.85 -5.28 -4.50
N GLN A 128 15.03 -5.94 -3.35
CA GLN A 128 16.17 -6.83 -3.12
C GLN A 128 16.13 -8.06 -4.04
N ASN A 129 14.95 -8.67 -4.21
CA ASN A 129 14.78 -9.84 -5.07
C ASN A 129 15.09 -9.54 -6.55
N LEU A 130 14.67 -8.37 -7.04
CA LEU A 130 14.96 -7.94 -8.41
C LEU A 130 16.47 -7.81 -8.68
N LYS A 131 17.23 -7.24 -7.74
CA LYS A 131 18.70 -7.10 -7.84
C LYS A 131 19.40 -8.46 -7.91
N ILE A 132 18.96 -9.45 -7.13
CA ILE A 132 19.52 -10.80 -7.15
C ILE A 132 19.31 -11.47 -8.52
N LEU A 133 18.11 -11.34 -9.09
CA LEU A 133 17.78 -11.88 -10.41
C LEU A 133 18.62 -11.21 -11.52
N GLU A 134 18.85 -9.90 -11.43
CA GLU A 134 19.71 -9.17 -12.36
C GLU A 134 21.18 -9.64 -12.27
N MET A 135 21.70 -9.79 -11.05
CA MET A 135 23.05 -10.33 -10.81
C MET A 135 23.19 -11.77 -11.34
N ALA A 136 22.18 -12.61 -11.18
CA ALA A 136 22.16 -13.96 -11.73
C ALA A 136 22.17 -13.98 -13.27
N ARG A 137 21.42 -13.09 -13.92
CA ARG A 137 21.45 -12.91 -15.39
C ARG A 137 22.83 -12.47 -15.86
N MET A 138 23.44 -11.50 -15.18
CA MET A 138 24.80 -11.04 -15.50
C MET A 138 25.83 -12.16 -15.35
N TRP A 139 25.75 -12.95 -14.28
CA TRP A 139 26.64 -14.09 -14.07
C TRP A 139 26.53 -15.14 -15.19
N LYS A 140 25.29 -15.50 -15.58
CA LYS A 140 25.05 -16.41 -16.70
C LYS A 140 25.62 -15.88 -18.01
N LYS A 141 25.46 -14.58 -18.30
CA LYS A 141 26.00 -13.95 -19.50
C LYS A 141 27.54 -14.03 -19.55
N ARG A 142 28.22 -13.72 -18.43
CA ARG A 142 29.68 -13.82 -18.32
C ARG A 142 30.19 -15.25 -18.54
N LYS A 143 29.46 -16.26 -18.07
CA LYS A 143 29.84 -17.68 -18.24
C LYS A 143 29.71 -18.12 -19.71
N ILE A 144 28.74 -17.59 -20.44
CA ILE A 144 28.56 -17.86 -21.88
C ILE A 144 29.65 -17.16 -22.69
N GLU A 145 29.95 -15.89 -22.38
CA GLU A 145 31.05 -15.14 -23.00
C GLU A 145 32.44 -15.73 -22.70
N SER A 146 32.66 -16.32 -21.52
CA SER A 146 33.93 -16.98 -21.19
C SER A 146 34.07 -18.41 -21.74
N SER A 147 33.02 -18.95 -22.36
CA SER A 147 33.01 -20.31 -22.94
C SER A 147 32.99 -20.29 -24.47
N GLN A 148 33.19 -19.12 -25.08
CA GLN A 148 33.48 -18.90 -26.50
C GLN A 148 34.95 -18.51 -26.65
#